data_AF-A0A957UTR5-F1
#
_entry.id   AF-A0A957UTR5-F1
#
_cell.length_a   1.000
_cell.length_b   1.000
_cell.length_c   1.000
_cell.angle_alpha   90.00
_cell.angle_beta   90.00
_cell.angle_gamma   90.00
#
_symmetry.space_group_name_H-M   'P 1'
#
loop_
_entity.id
_entity.type
_entity.pdbx_description
1 polymer ?
#
loop_
_entity_poly.entity_id
_entity_poly.type
_entity_poly.pdbx_seq_one_letter_code
_entity_poly.pdbx_strand_id
1 'polypeptide(L)'
;MKNASSSQLVPWIDYAVTWFLHHWLAVVLTVMLFFTLGPFLAPLAMVTGHKAVGQAIYTFYIPFCHQLPQRSWFLFGDKLTYTLDEISRVYPDIDLWRLRFFYGNSQMGWKVAWSDRMLSFYTMTPVFGLLYAWRRNRRPLSWQLLLLMLLPLAVDGFSHLINDALYGLSGGGFRDTNGWLAALTGNRWPSFYAGDQLGTFNWWMRLLTGLLAAWGLAFFAFPGIDKLIDEELP
;
A
#
# COMPACT_ATOMS: atom_id res chain seq x y z
N MET A 1 34.89 -42.79 -5.50
CA MET A 1 34.88 -41.52 -4.74
C MET A 1 33.43 -41.05 -4.66
N LYS A 2 32.72 -41.37 -3.57
CA LYS A 2 31.36 -40.88 -3.31
C LYS A 2 31.47 -39.49 -2.68
N ASN A 3 30.69 -38.53 -3.19
CA ASN A 3 30.73 -37.11 -2.87
C ASN A 3 30.66 -36.83 -1.36
N ALA A 4 31.79 -36.48 -0.76
CA ALA A 4 31.85 -36.00 0.63
C ALA A 4 31.20 -34.62 0.82
N SER A 5 30.85 -33.89 -0.25
CA SER A 5 30.17 -32.60 -0.14
C SER A 5 28.67 -32.73 0.20
N SER A 6 28.00 -33.82 -0.18
CA SER A 6 26.57 -33.97 0.07
C SER A 6 26.24 -34.31 1.52
N SER A 7 27.17 -34.87 2.30
CA SER A 7 26.92 -35.26 3.70
C SER A 7 27.05 -34.11 4.69
N GLN A 8 27.79 -33.04 4.35
CA GLN A 8 27.89 -31.83 5.19
C GLN A 8 26.86 -30.75 4.83
N LEU A 9 26.29 -30.81 3.62
CA LEU A 9 25.22 -29.90 3.19
C LEU A 9 23.90 -30.15 3.94
N VAL A 10 23.57 -31.42 4.25
CA VAL A 10 22.30 -31.77 4.89
C VAL A 10 22.15 -31.17 6.30
N PRO A 11 23.12 -31.31 7.23
CA PRO A 11 22.99 -30.72 8.58
C PRO A 11 22.92 -29.19 8.59
N TRP A 12 23.57 -28.53 7.64
CA TRP A 12 23.56 -27.07 7.56
C TRP A 12 22.23 -26.53 7.02
N ILE A 13 21.63 -27.24 6.05
CA ILE A 13 20.28 -26.94 5.56
C ILE A 13 19.27 -27.11 6.70
N ASP A 14 19.35 -28.22 7.44
CA ASP A 14 18.45 -28.47 8.57
C ASP A 14 18.56 -27.36 9.62
N TYR A 15 19.79 -26.96 9.99
CA TYR A 15 20.01 -25.84 10.90
C TYR A 15 19.43 -24.52 10.38
N ALA A 16 19.65 -24.19 9.10
CA ALA A 16 19.15 -22.96 8.51
C ALA A 16 17.61 -22.95 8.44
N VAL A 17 16.98 -24.06 8.11
CA VAL A 17 15.52 -24.22 8.08
C VAL A 17 14.96 -24.09 9.49
N THR A 18 15.51 -24.80 10.48
CA THR A 18 15.07 -24.71 11.88
C THR A 18 15.25 -23.30 12.42
N TRP A 19 16.37 -22.63 12.14
CA TRP A 19 16.57 -21.23 12.53
C TRP A 19 15.52 -20.32 11.89
N PHE A 20 15.28 -20.47 10.58
CA PHE A 20 14.28 -19.68 9.87
C PHE A 20 12.89 -19.90 10.47
N LEU A 21 12.47 -21.14 10.71
CA LEU A 21 11.16 -21.43 11.28
C LEU A 21 11.00 -20.87 12.70
N HIS A 22 12.04 -20.87 13.54
CA HIS A 22 11.96 -20.21 14.85
C HIS A 22 11.91 -18.68 14.78
N HIS A 23 12.52 -18.09 13.74
CA HIS A 23 12.65 -16.63 13.57
C HIS A 23 11.79 -16.07 12.42
N TRP A 24 10.86 -16.85 11.87
CA TRP A 24 10.18 -16.55 10.61
C TRP A 24 9.48 -15.19 10.65
N LEU A 25 8.80 -14.89 11.76
CA LEU A 25 8.05 -13.65 11.93
C LEU A 25 9.00 -12.44 11.93
N ALA A 26 10.15 -12.53 12.59
CA ALA A 26 11.14 -11.46 12.60
C ALA A 26 11.72 -11.24 11.19
N VAL A 27 12.02 -12.31 10.46
CA VAL A 27 12.52 -12.23 9.08
C VAL A 27 11.49 -11.59 8.16
N VAL A 28 10.24 -12.08 8.18
CA VAL A 28 9.14 -11.56 7.36
C VAL A 28 8.87 -10.09 7.67
N LEU A 29 8.72 -9.73 8.95
CA LEU A 29 8.47 -8.33 9.34
C LEU A 29 9.63 -7.42 8.96
N THR A 30 10.87 -7.88 9.06
CA THR A 30 12.04 -7.10 8.63
C THR A 30 11.98 -6.80 7.14
N VAL A 31 11.74 -7.81 6.30
CA VAL A 31 11.60 -7.64 4.85
C VAL A 31 10.44 -6.70 4.52
N MET A 32 9.29 -6.88 5.17
CA MET A 32 8.12 -6.03 4.96
C MET A 32 8.39 -4.57 5.37
N LEU A 33 9.05 -4.34 6.51
CA LEU A 33 9.40 -3.00 6.98
C LEU A 33 10.32 -2.29 5.99
N PHE A 34 11.38 -2.97 5.51
CA PHE A 34 12.25 -2.41 4.47
C PHE A 34 11.49 -2.08 3.19
N PHE A 35 10.62 -2.99 2.73
CA PHE A 35 9.76 -2.75 1.58
C PHE A 35 8.80 -1.57 1.78
N THR A 36 8.30 -1.33 3.01
CA THR A 36 7.40 -0.20 3.29
C THR A 36 8.10 1.14 3.46
N LEU A 37 9.38 1.14 3.84
CA LEU A 37 10.17 2.38 4.00
C LEU A 37 10.76 2.85 2.67
N GLY A 38 11.04 1.93 1.74
CA GLY A 38 11.62 2.24 0.43
C GLY A 38 10.91 3.33 -0.37
N PRO A 39 9.56 3.38 -0.44
CA PRO A 39 8.85 4.42 -1.19
C PRO A 39 9.09 5.85 -0.71
N PHE A 40 9.43 6.03 0.57
CA PHE A 40 9.77 7.34 1.15
C PHE A 40 11.18 7.80 0.80
N LEU A 41 12.07 6.87 0.40
CA LEU A 41 13.40 7.21 -0.09
C LEU A 41 13.36 7.88 -1.47
N ALA A 42 12.31 7.65 -2.26
CA ALA A 42 12.15 8.31 -3.57
C ALA A 42 12.09 9.84 -3.44
N PRO A 43 11.16 10.45 -2.69
CA PRO A 43 11.13 11.90 -2.55
C PRO A 43 12.38 12.46 -1.85
N LEU A 44 12.99 11.72 -0.91
CA LEU A 44 14.25 12.13 -0.28
C LEU A 44 15.42 12.20 -1.29
N ALA A 45 15.54 11.21 -2.16
CA ALA A 45 16.54 11.22 -3.23
C ALA A 45 16.29 12.37 -4.21
N MET A 46 15.03 12.64 -4.53
CA MET A 46 14.67 13.73 -5.44
C MET A 46 14.98 15.12 -4.86
N VAL A 47 14.64 15.39 -3.60
CA VAL A 47 14.92 16.69 -2.96
C VAL A 47 16.41 16.94 -2.76
N THR A 48 17.20 15.90 -2.51
CA THR A 48 18.65 16.00 -2.34
C THR A 48 19.43 16.02 -3.65
N GLY A 49 18.74 16.04 -4.80
CA GLY A 49 19.36 16.13 -6.13
C GLY A 49 19.79 14.79 -6.75
N HIS A 50 19.63 13.67 -6.04
CA HIS A 50 19.95 12.31 -6.51
C HIS A 50 18.84 11.75 -7.42
N LYS A 51 18.54 12.45 -8.52
CA LYS A 51 17.39 12.16 -9.40
C LYS A 51 17.37 10.72 -9.92
N ALA A 52 18.52 10.19 -10.37
CA ALA A 52 18.60 8.83 -10.90
C ALA A 52 18.22 7.77 -9.85
N VAL A 53 18.60 7.98 -8.59
CA VAL A 53 18.24 7.09 -7.47
C VAL A 53 16.74 7.17 -7.21
N GLY A 54 16.18 8.39 -7.13
CA GLY A 54 14.73 8.58 -6.95
C GLY A 54 13.90 7.93 -8.05
N GLN A 55 14.30 8.11 -9.31
CA GLN A 55 13.65 7.50 -10.48
C GLN A 55 13.74 5.97 -10.49
N ALA A 56 14.88 5.41 -10.07
CA ALA A 56 15.03 3.97 -9.93
C ALA A 56 14.08 3.41 -8.86
N ILE A 57 13.94 4.09 -7.71
CA ILE A 57 12.99 3.70 -6.66
C ILE A 57 11.55 3.79 -7.18
N TYR A 58 11.15 4.90 -7.82
CA TYR A 58 9.82 5.00 -8.42
C TYR A 58 9.55 3.84 -9.37
N THR A 59 10.49 3.55 -10.27
CA THR A 59 10.39 2.46 -11.24
C THR A 59 10.22 1.09 -10.57
N PHE A 60 11.02 0.81 -9.54
CA PHE A 60 10.92 -0.43 -8.78
C PHE A 60 9.53 -0.63 -8.16
N TYR A 61 8.88 0.44 -7.68
CA TYR A 61 7.55 0.35 -7.05
C TYR A 61 6.37 0.35 -8.04
N ILE A 62 6.59 0.55 -9.35
CA ILE A 62 5.49 0.60 -10.36
C ILE A 62 4.67 -0.71 -10.40
N PRO A 63 5.27 -1.92 -10.35
CA PRO A 63 4.49 -3.17 -10.38
C PRO A 63 3.57 -3.34 -9.16
N PHE A 64 3.89 -2.67 -8.05
CA PHE A 64 3.15 -2.78 -6.78
C PHE A 64 2.13 -1.65 -6.59
N CYS A 65 2.23 -0.57 -7.36
CA CYS A 65 1.33 0.57 -7.28
C CYS A 65 1.35 1.39 -8.56
N HIS A 66 0.17 1.86 -9.01
CA HIS A 66 0.08 2.79 -10.14
C HIS A 66 0.72 4.15 -9.89
N GLN A 67 0.94 4.54 -8.62
CA GLN A 67 1.59 5.79 -8.21
C GLN A 67 0.95 7.04 -8.84
N LEU A 68 -0.38 7.06 -8.96
CA LEU A 68 -1.10 8.23 -9.47
C LEU A 68 -0.87 9.44 -8.54
N PRO A 69 -0.39 10.58 -9.04
CA PRO A 69 0.04 11.69 -8.19
C PRO A 69 -1.10 12.29 -7.39
N GLN A 70 -2.31 12.43 -7.95
CA GLN A 70 -3.49 12.92 -7.25
C GLN A 70 -3.97 12.02 -6.09
N ARG A 71 -3.40 10.82 -5.96
CA ARG A 71 -3.66 9.85 -4.88
C ARG A 71 -2.41 9.52 -4.07
N SER A 72 -1.33 10.27 -4.25
CA SER A 72 -0.05 10.04 -3.57
C SER A 72 0.25 11.21 -2.62
N TRP A 73 0.97 10.94 -1.55
CA TRP A 73 1.43 12.00 -0.66
C TRP A 73 2.68 12.66 -1.21
N PHE A 74 2.76 13.99 -1.16
CA PHE A 74 3.92 14.77 -1.54
C PHE A 74 4.67 15.22 -0.29
N LEU A 75 5.99 15.06 -0.31
CA LEU A 75 6.90 15.48 0.74
C LEU A 75 7.83 16.58 0.22
N PHE A 76 8.31 17.42 1.13
CA PHE A 76 9.22 18.53 0.83
C PHE A 76 8.62 19.58 -0.12
N GLY A 77 7.33 19.89 0.03
CA GLY A 77 6.62 20.93 -0.72
C GLY A 77 5.47 21.55 0.06
N ASP A 78 4.65 22.36 -0.60
CA ASP A 78 3.64 23.21 0.03
C ASP A 78 2.45 22.44 0.67
N LYS A 79 2.07 21.30 0.09
CA LYS A 79 0.90 20.48 0.50
C LYS A 79 1.23 18.99 0.49
N LEU A 80 0.52 18.24 1.34
CA LEU A 80 0.61 16.77 1.36
C LEU A 80 -0.04 16.12 0.14
N THR A 81 -1.09 16.72 -0.43
CA THR A 81 -1.83 16.17 -1.59
C THR A 81 -2.24 17.29 -2.52
N TYR A 82 -2.31 17.01 -3.81
CA TYR A 82 -2.75 17.94 -4.84
C TYR A 82 -3.90 17.34 -5.64
N THR A 83 -4.84 18.18 -6.07
CA THR A 83 -5.90 17.75 -6.98
C THR A 83 -5.32 17.45 -8.37
N LEU A 84 -6.07 16.67 -9.16
CA LEU A 84 -5.68 16.44 -10.55
C LEU A 84 -5.57 17.75 -11.33
N ASP A 85 -6.48 18.70 -11.09
CA ASP A 85 -6.43 20.03 -11.72
C ASP A 85 -5.17 20.83 -11.36
N GLU A 86 -4.72 20.75 -10.11
CA GLU A 86 -3.48 21.41 -9.68
C GLU A 86 -2.27 20.79 -10.40
N ILE A 87 -2.24 19.46 -10.51
CA ILE A 87 -1.17 18.72 -11.20
C ILE A 87 -1.17 19.03 -12.70
N SER A 88 -2.34 19.04 -13.34
CA SER A 88 -2.50 19.29 -14.78
C SER A 88 -2.04 20.69 -15.21
N ARG A 89 -1.98 21.66 -14.30
CA ARG A 89 -1.45 23.01 -14.59
C ARG A 89 0.07 23.02 -14.79
N VAL A 90 0.80 22.10 -14.18
CA VAL A 90 2.28 22.01 -14.26
C VAL A 90 2.75 20.80 -15.06
N TYR A 91 1.86 19.82 -15.27
CA TYR A 91 2.10 18.62 -16.05
C TYR A 91 0.83 18.33 -16.87
N PRO A 92 0.61 19.02 -18.00
CA PRO A 92 -0.65 18.98 -18.76
C PRO A 92 -0.74 17.69 -19.60
N ASP A 93 -0.80 16.55 -18.92
CA ASP A 93 -1.00 15.24 -19.52
C ASP A 93 -2.29 14.62 -19.00
N ILE A 94 -3.11 14.14 -19.92
CA ILE A 94 -4.43 13.56 -19.65
C ILE A 94 -4.39 12.03 -19.62
N ASP A 95 -3.27 11.42 -20.00
CA ASP A 95 -3.11 9.97 -19.96
C ASP A 95 -2.63 9.51 -18.56
N LEU A 96 -3.44 8.71 -17.88
CA LEU A 96 -3.09 8.13 -16.57
C LEU A 96 -1.79 7.32 -16.62
N TRP A 97 -1.47 6.69 -17.75
CA TRP A 97 -0.21 5.95 -17.91
C TRP A 97 1.02 6.85 -17.97
N ARG A 98 0.86 8.12 -18.36
CA ARG A 98 1.93 9.11 -18.30
C ARG A 98 1.92 9.87 -16.99
N LEU A 99 0.75 10.10 -16.40
CA LEU A 99 0.59 10.80 -15.13
C LEU A 99 1.35 10.12 -13.97
N ARG A 100 1.52 8.80 -14.00
CA ARG A 100 2.38 8.06 -13.04
C ARG A 100 3.85 8.51 -13.06
N PHE A 101 4.35 9.08 -14.15
CA PHE A 101 5.73 9.58 -14.26
C PHE A 101 5.88 11.03 -13.81
N PHE A 102 4.78 11.71 -13.45
CA PHE A 102 4.87 12.96 -12.70
C PHE A 102 5.30 12.65 -11.26
N TYR A 103 6.57 12.89 -10.95
CA TYR A 103 7.13 12.68 -9.61
C TYR A 103 6.94 13.88 -8.68
N GLY A 104 6.78 15.08 -9.22
CA GLY A 104 6.71 16.33 -8.47
C GLY A 104 7.74 17.36 -8.93
N ASN A 105 7.81 18.49 -8.24
CA ASN A 105 8.69 19.62 -8.54
C ASN A 105 9.08 20.36 -7.25
N SER A 106 9.93 21.38 -7.35
CA SER A 106 10.44 22.11 -6.17
C SER A 106 9.38 22.84 -5.35
N GLN A 107 8.22 23.17 -5.94
CA GLN A 107 7.11 23.81 -5.23
C GLN A 107 6.18 22.76 -4.60
N MET A 108 5.76 21.78 -5.40
CA MET A 108 4.83 20.75 -4.95
C MET A 108 5.48 19.74 -4.00
N GLY A 109 6.80 19.67 -4.00
CA GLY A 109 7.55 18.58 -3.42
C GLY A 109 7.54 17.36 -4.36
N TRP A 110 7.95 16.22 -3.82
CA TRP A 110 8.01 14.95 -4.55
C TRP A 110 7.09 13.93 -3.91
N LYS A 111 6.38 13.18 -4.73
CA LYS A 111 5.45 12.16 -4.24
C LYS A 111 6.18 10.98 -3.62
N VAL A 112 5.61 10.37 -2.60
CA VAL A 112 5.99 9.03 -2.16
C VAL A 112 5.73 8.05 -3.31
N ALA A 113 6.56 7.03 -3.48
CA ALA A 113 6.42 6.06 -4.57
C ALA A 113 5.24 5.09 -4.39
N TRP A 114 4.15 5.53 -3.75
CA TRP A 114 2.90 4.81 -3.50
C TRP A 114 1.72 5.77 -3.38
N SER A 115 0.52 5.25 -3.66
CA SER A 115 -0.73 5.91 -3.32
C SER A 115 -1.06 5.80 -1.83
N ASP A 116 -1.96 6.65 -1.35
CA ASP A 116 -2.46 6.65 0.04
C ASP A 116 -2.99 5.27 0.47
N ARG A 117 -3.75 4.56 -0.39
CA ARG A 117 -4.20 3.18 -0.14
C ARG A 117 -3.03 2.22 0.06
N MET A 118 -2.03 2.28 -0.81
CA MET A 118 -0.88 1.37 -0.73
C MET A 118 -0.04 1.66 0.49
N LEU A 119 0.12 2.94 0.85
CA LEU A 119 0.72 3.33 2.13
C LEU A 119 -0.06 2.75 3.30
N SER A 120 -1.38 2.90 3.33
CA SER A 120 -2.20 2.37 4.41
C SER A 120 -2.16 0.85 4.49
N PHE A 121 -2.22 0.15 3.36
CA PHE A 121 -2.25 -1.31 3.34
C PHE A 121 -0.88 -1.92 3.66
N TYR A 122 0.13 -1.57 2.87
CA TYR A 122 1.46 -2.17 3.01
C TYR A 122 2.12 -1.76 4.31
N THR A 123 2.02 -0.50 4.76
CA THR A 123 2.67 -0.05 6.00
C THR A 123 1.98 -0.61 7.25
N MET A 124 0.64 -0.73 7.23
CA MET A 124 -0.06 -1.23 8.42
C MET A 124 0.04 -2.73 8.59
N THR A 125 0.32 -3.49 7.54
CA THR A 125 0.47 -4.95 7.64
C THR A 125 1.62 -5.36 8.58
N PRO A 126 2.88 -4.87 8.42
CA PRO A 126 3.93 -5.14 9.38
C PRO A 126 3.70 -4.45 10.73
N VAL A 127 3.01 -3.29 10.80
CA VAL A 127 2.63 -2.69 12.10
C VAL A 127 1.70 -3.62 12.89
N PHE A 128 0.69 -4.21 12.23
CA PHE A 128 -0.15 -5.23 12.86
C PHE A 128 0.59 -6.53 13.13
N GLY A 129 1.58 -6.86 12.30
CA GLY A 129 2.50 -7.97 12.57
C GLY A 129 3.36 -7.75 13.83
N LEU A 130 3.85 -6.54 14.06
CA LEU A 130 4.53 -6.16 15.30
C LEU A 130 3.57 -6.19 16.50
N LEU A 131 2.31 -5.73 16.32
CA LEU A 131 1.27 -5.84 17.33
C LEU A 131 0.96 -7.31 17.67
N TYR A 132 0.91 -8.17 16.66
CA TYR A 132 0.78 -9.61 16.83
C TYR A 132 1.99 -10.19 17.56
N ALA A 133 3.22 -9.85 17.17
CA ALA A 133 4.44 -10.30 17.83
C ALA A 133 4.48 -9.91 19.32
N TRP A 134 4.02 -8.70 19.65
CA TRP A 134 3.91 -8.23 21.05
C TRP A 134 2.88 -9.03 21.85
N ARG A 135 1.81 -9.49 21.21
CA ARG A 135 0.75 -10.30 21.83
C ARG A 135 0.62 -11.65 21.12
N ARG A 136 1.74 -12.36 21.01
CA ARG A 136 1.79 -13.70 20.40
C ARG A 136 0.81 -14.63 21.14
N ASN A 137 0.25 -15.61 20.46
CA ASN A 137 -0.82 -16.51 20.96
C ASN A 137 -2.27 -15.98 20.80
N ARG A 138 -2.55 -15.27 19.70
CA ARG A 138 -3.93 -15.01 19.26
C ARG A 138 -4.38 -16.11 18.31
N ARG A 139 -5.66 -16.48 18.36
CA ARG A 139 -6.23 -17.36 17.33
C ARG A 139 -6.29 -16.61 16.00
N PRO A 140 -5.99 -17.26 14.86
CA PRO A 140 -6.17 -16.64 13.57
C PRO A 140 -7.63 -16.24 13.39
N LEU A 141 -7.87 -15.14 12.67
CA LEU A 141 -9.22 -14.80 12.23
C LEU A 141 -9.80 -15.94 11.40
N SER A 142 -11.12 -16.10 11.41
CA SER A 142 -11.77 -17.02 10.50
C SER A 142 -11.69 -16.48 9.07
N TRP A 143 -11.74 -17.37 8.08
CA TRP A 143 -11.74 -16.96 6.67
C TRP A 143 -12.97 -16.08 6.34
N GLN A 144 -14.12 -16.29 6.99
CA GLN A 144 -15.29 -15.42 6.82
C GLN A 144 -15.01 -14.00 7.29
N LEU A 145 -14.34 -13.86 8.45
CA LEU A 145 -13.99 -12.54 8.97
C LEU A 145 -12.93 -11.87 8.10
N LEU A 146 -11.95 -12.62 7.59
CA LEU A 146 -11.01 -12.11 6.59
C LEU A 146 -11.75 -11.55 5.36
N LEU A 147 -12.68 -12.32 4.78
CA LEU A 147 -13.47 -11.86 3.63
C LEU A 147 -14.27 -10.60 3.96
N LEU A 148 -14.87 -10.53 5.16
CA LEU A 148 -15.58 -9.33 5.61
C LEU A 148 -14.66 -8.10 5.71
N MET A 149 -13.40 -8.28 6.15
CA MET A 149 -12.43 -7.19 6.24
C MET A 149 -11.88 -6.77 4.87
N LEU A 150 -11.80 -7.69 3.91
CA LEU A 150 -11.38 -7.41 2.53
C LEU A 150 -12.52 -6.84 1.68
N LEU A 151 -13.78 -7.07 2.05
CA LEU A 151 -14.95 -6.69 1.27
C LEU A 151 -14.98 -5.19 0.93
N PRO A 152 -14.74 -4.23 1.85
CA PRO A 152 -14.75 -2.81 1.51
C PRO A 152 -13.70 -2.43 0.46
N LEU A 153 -12.50 -3.03 0.54
CA LEU A 153 -11.44 -2.83 -0.44
C LEU A 153 -11.81 -3.40 -1.82
N ALA A 154 -12.45 -4.58 -1.83
CA ALA A 154 -12.93 -5.22 -3.06
C ALA A 154 -14.06 -4.41 -3.71
N VAL A 155 -15.04 -3.93 -2.93
CA VAL A 155 -16.13 -3.06 -3.40
C VAL A 155 -15.57 -1.76 -3.98
N ASP A 156 -14.61 -1.15 -3.29
CA ASP A 156 -13.96 0.05 -3.76
C ASP A 156 -13.23 -0.18 -5.11
N GLY A 157 -12.42 -1.23 -5.21
CA GLY A 157 -11.76 -1.63 -6.46
C GLY A 157 -12.74 -1.93 -7.60
N PHE A 158 -13.82 -2.67 -7.31
CA PHE A 158 -14.84 -3.00 -8.30
C PHE A 158 -15.60 -1.76 -8.77
N SER A 159 -15.91 -0.83 -7.87
CA SER A 159 -16.55 0.44 -8.23
C SER A 159 -15.63 1.34 -9.07
N HIS A 160 -14.31 1.27 -8.91
CA HIS A 160 -13.36 1.90 -9.83
C HIS A 160 -13.43 1.27 -11.22
N LEU A 161 -13.46 -0.06 -11.33
CA LEU A 161 -13.61 -0.74 -12.62
C LEU A 161 -14.90 -0.33 -13.35
N ILE A 162 -16.02 -0.24 -12.62
CA ILE A 162 -17.30 0.23 -13.20
C ILE A 162 -17.18 1.70 -13.62
N ASN A 163 -16.61 2.56 -12.78
CA ASN A 163 -16.43 3.97 -13.08
C ASN A 163 -15.62 4.17 -14.37
N ASP A 164 -14.48 3.49 -14.47
CA ASP A 164 -13.57 3.59 -15.61
C ASP A 164 -14.20 3.00 -16.88
N ALA A 165 -15.03 1.96 -16.76
CA ALA A 165 -15.79 1.39 -17.88
C ALA A 165 -16.89 2.32 -18.40
N LEU A 166 -17.54 3.09 -17.52
CA LEU A 166 -18.67 3.98 -17.87
C LEU A 166 -18.23 5.39 -18.28
N TYR A 167 -17.18 5.93 -17.66
CA TYR A 167 -16.76 7.33 -17.79
C TYR A 167 -15.34 7.51 -18.34
N GLY A 168 -14.63 6.41 -18.61
CA GLY A 168 -13.24 6.43 -19.06
C GLY A 168 -12.23 6.66 -17.94
N LEU A 169 -10.95 6.63 -18.29
CA LEU A 169 -9.82 6.72 -17.35
C LEU A 169 -9.48 8.17 -16.93
N SER A 170 -10.00 9.16 -17.64
CA SER A 170 -9.65 10.58 -17.47
C SER A 170 -10.38 11.30 -16.33
N GLY A 171 -11.21 10.60 -15.55
CA GLY A 171 -12.05 11.18 -14.51
C GLY A 171 -13.37 11.77 -15.03
N GLY A 172 -14.16 12.33 -14.11
CA GLY A 172 -15.52 12.85 -14.34
C GLY A 172 -16.65 11.86 -14.00
N GLY A 173 -16.33 10.73 -13.36
CA GLY A 173 -17.33 9.72 -13.01
C GLY A 173 -17.98 9.93 -11.64
N PHE A 174 -18.96 9.08 -11.30
CA PHE A 174 -19.74 9.20 -10.06
C PHE A 174 -18.88 9.13 -8.78
N ARG A 175 -17.69 8.53 -8.87
CA ARG A 175 -16.70 8.45 -7.77
C ARG A 175 -15.94 9.75 -7.56
N ASP A 176 -15.80 10.59 -8.59
CA ASP A 176 -15.01 11.82 -8.48
C ASP A 176 -15.80 12.91 -7.73
N THR A 177 -17.12 12.91 -7.88
CA THR A 177 -18.01 13.90 -7.25
C THR A 177 -18.64 13.39 -5.96
N ASN A 178 -18.82 12.07 -5.82
CA ASN A 178 -19.65 11.45 -4.77
C ASN A 178 -21.01 12.16 -4.59
N GLY A 179 -21.63 12.58 -5.69
CA GLY A 179 -22.92 13.28 -5.67
C GLY A 179 -24.03 12.49 -4.98
N TRP A 180 -23.95 11.15 -5.01
CA TRP A 180 -24.84 10.26 -4.26
C TRP A 180 -24.75 10.49 -2.75
N LEU A 181 -23.54 10.68 -2.21
CA LEU A 181 -23.31 10.91 -0.79
C LEU A 181 -23.72 12.31 -0.40
N ALA A 182 -23.46 13.30 -1.27
CA ALA A 182 -23.93 14.66 -1.09
C ALA A 182 -25.47 14.70 -1.03
N ALA A 183 -26.17 14.02 -1.95
CA ALA A 183 -27.63 13.92 -1.94
C ALA A 183 -28.16 13.26 -0.66
N LEU A 184 -27.55 12.14 -0.24
CA LEU A 184 -27.94 11.42 0.98
C LEU A 184 -27.79 12.26 2.26
N THR A 185 -26.76 13.10 2.31
CA THR A 185 -26.42 13.89 3.50
C THR A 185 -26.92 15.33 3.45
N GLY A 186 -27.76 15.67 2.46
CA GLY A 186 -28.25 17.03 2.27
C GLY A 186 -27.14 18.06 1.99
N ASN A 187 -26.04 17.62 1.36
CA ASN A 187 -24.87 18.40 1.00
C ASN A 187 -24.27 19.20 2.17
N ARG A 188 -24.25 18.62 3.37
CA ARG A 188 -23.80 19.28 4.61
C ARG A 188 -22.33 19.69 4.60
N TRP A 189 -21.48 18.97 3.85
CA TRP A 189 -20.02 19.20 3.81
C TRP A 189 -19.49 19.29 2.37
N PRO A 190 -19.69 20.42 1.65
CA PRO A 190 -19.36 20.50 0.22
C PRO A 190 -17.91 20.14 -0.14
N SER A 191 -16.94 20.46 0.73
CA SER A 191 -15.52 20.14 0.51
C SER A 191 -15.15 18.68 0.78
N PHE A 192 -16.05 17.89 1.38
CA PHE A 192 -15.79 16.49 1.74
C PHE A 192 -16.08 15.53 0.59
N TYR A 193 -17.08 15.80 -0.24
CA TYR A 193 -17.58 14.79 -1.18
C TYR A 193 -16.65 14.56 -2.38
N ALA A 194 -16.18 15.63 -3.02
CA ALA A 194 -15.51 15.53 -4.32
C ALA A 194 -13.98 15.56 -4.23
N GLY A 195 -13.34 14.74 -5.07
CA GLY A 195 -11.89 14.72 -5.26
C GLY A 195 -11.12 13.68 -4.44
N ASP A 196 -9.81 13.62 -4.67
CA ASP A 196 -8.89 12.62 -4.11
C ASP A 196 -7.95 13.20 -3.03
N GLN A 197 -7.96 14.51 -2.84
CA GLN A 197 -7.10 15.24 -1.92
C GLN A 197 -7.42 14.96 -0.45
N LEU A 198 -6.47 15.33 0.43
CA LEU A 198 -6.59 15.20 1.87
C LEU A 198 -7.93 15.74 2.38
N GLY A 199 -8.59 14.92 3.20
CA GLY A 199 -9.83 15.28 3.86
C GLY A 199 -11.10 15.00 3.05
N THR A 200 -11.00 14.56 1.79
CA THR A 200 -12.18 14.10 1.03
C THR A 200 -12.61 12.70 1.42
N PHE A 201 -13.83 12.35 1.06
CA PHE A 201 -14.40 11.02 1.23
C PHE A 201 -13.53 9.95 0.58
N ASN A 202 -13.10 10.15 -0.68
CA ASN A 202 -12.30 9.15 -1.37
C ASN A 202 -10.95 8.93 -0.68
N TRP A 203 -10.30 9.99 -0.19
CA TRP A 203 -9.05 9.88 0.57
C TRP A 203 -9.24 9.03 1.84
N TRP A 204 -10.29 9.31 2.62
CA TRP A 204 -10.61 8.53 3.81
C TRP A 204 -10.96 7.08 3.49
N MET A 205 -11.78 6.83 2.47
CA MET A 205 -12.16 5.47 2.08
C MET A 205 -10.93 4.65 1.68
N ARG A 206 -10.00 5.22 0.92
CA ARG A 206 -8.77 4.51 0.54
C ARG A 206 -7.88 4.15 1.73
N LEU A 207 -7.75 5.05 2.70
CA LEU A 207 -7.01 4.77 3.93
C LEU A 207 -7.71 3.73 4.80
N LEU A 208 -8.98 3.93 5.12
CA LEU A 208 -9.72 3.06 6.04
C LEU A 208 -9.87 1.63 5.48
N THR A 209 -10.15 1.49 4.19
CA THR A 209 -10.25 0.16 3.56
C THR A 209 -8.89 -0.53 3.47
N GLY A 210 -7.81 0.21 3.18
CA GLY A 210 -6.44 -0.33 3.21
C GLY A 210 -6.02 -0.78 4.60
N LEU A 211 -6.30 0.03 5.64
CA LEU A 211 -6.06 -0.29 7.04
C LEU A 211 -6.82 -1.56 7.48
N LEU A 212 -8.10 -1.65 7.12
CA LEU A 212 -8.95 -2.79 7.48
C LEU A 212 -8.47 -4.08 6.82
N ALA A 213 -8.11 -4.02 5.53
CA ALA A 213 -7.56 -5.14 4.80
C ALA A 213 -6.21 -5.60 5.37
N ALA A 214 -5.33 -4.66 5.74
CA ALA A 214 -4.05 -4.96 6.39
C ALA A 214 -4.26 -5.65 7.74
N TRP A 215 -5.21 -5.17 8.55
CA TRP A 215 -5.57 -5.79 9.82
C TRP A 215 -6.07 -7.22 9.61
N GLY A 216 -7.03 -7.40 8.70
CA GLY A 216 -7.62 -8.70 8.39
C GLY A 216 -6.57 -9.71 7.94
N LEU A 217 -5.68 -9.33 7.02
CA LEU A 217 -4.61 -10.21 6.56
C LEU A 217 -3.58 -10.51 7.63
N ALA A 218 -3.13 -9.50 8.39
CA ALA A 218 -2.12 -9.72 9.44
C ALA A 218 -2.64 -10.69 10.52
N PHE A 219 -3.86 -10.49 11.01
CA PHE A 219 -4.44 -11.34 12.06
C PHE A 219 -5.04 -12.66 11.55
N PHE A 220 -5.16 -12.84 10.23
CA PHE A 220 -5.43 -14.15 9.64
C PHE A 220 -4.13 -14.93 9.41
N ALA A 221 -3.19 -14.34 8.68
CA ALA A 221 -2.01 -15.01 8.17
C ALA A 221 -0.97 -15.26 9.26
N PHE A 222 -0.61 -14.26 10.08
CA PHE A 222 0.49 -14.45 11.03
C PHE A 222 0.19 -15.50 12.11
N PRO A 223 -0.98 -15.48 12.78
CA PRO A 223 -1.31 -16.54 13.73
C PRO A 223 -1.58 -17.89 13.04
N GLY A 224 -2.05 -17.87 11.79
CA GLY A 224 -2.25 -19.09 11.00
C GLY A 224 -0.94 -19.78 10.65
N ILE A 225 0.08 -19.01 10.23
CA ILE A 225 1.43 -19.52 9.95
C ILE A 225 2.10 -20.00 11.23
N ASP A 226 2.01 -19.25 12.34
CA ASP A 226 2.52 -19.70 13.65
C ASP A 226 1.92 -21.06 14.02
N LYS A 227 0.59 -21.21 13.89
CA LYS A 227 -0.07 -22.49 14.16
C LYS A 227 0.44 -23.64 13.28
N LEU A 228 0.64 -23.39 11.98
CA LEU A 228 1.17 -24.41 11.06
C LEU A 228 2.61 -24.80 11.40
N ILE A 229 3.44 -23.83 11.79
CA ILE A 229 4.82 -24.08 12.20
C ILE A 229 4.85 -24.89 13.50
N ASP A 230 4.00 -24.57 14.47
CA ASP A 230 3.88 -25.31 15.73
C ASP A 230 3.33 -26.74 15.55
N GLU A 231 2.62 -27.03 14.44
CA GLU A 231 2.15 -28.38 14.10
C GLU A 231 3.24 -29.23 13.43
N GLU A 232 4.19 -28.61 12.73
CA GLU A 232 5.26 -29.27 11.97
C GLU A 232 6.60 -29.35 12.75
N LEU A 233 6.82 -28.44 13.71
CA LEU A 233 7.96 -28.48 14.62
C LEU A 233 7.57 -29.18 15.94
N PRO A 234 8.24 -30.28 16.33
CA PRO A 234 7.99 -30.98 17.59
C PRO A 234 8.43 -30.20 18.85
#